data_AF-A0AAD1WYI7-F1
#
_entry.id   AF-A0AAD1WYI7-F1
#
_cell.length_a   1.000
_cell.length_b   1.000
_cell.length_c   1.000
_cell.angle_alpha   90.00
_cell.angle_beta   90.00
_cell.angle_gamma   90.00
#
_symmetry.space_group_name_H-M   'P 1'
#
loop_
_entity.id
_entity.type
_entity.pdbx_description
1 polymer ?
#
loop_
_entity_poly.entity_id
_entity_poly.type
_entity_poly.pdbx_seq_one_letter_code
_entity_poly.pdbx_strand_id
1 'polypeptide(L)'
;MGNKKKPNAAQETPGQTSSKKAGDLDRYFKDKVRVLAETEAGEPPSSPRASPPNSPASSEISTSKGNILLQELIQNLPSKEDIASMLARLEASMQEKLSSITNEVRQIGLRVGDLEGDRDNIQLRIQNLEQRQDAQDGKIVQIIRHTEDLDNRGRRNNLHLRGIPEHHITVPRLRAGFNPKTQMDSPSRRRRGGHQERDSLLRHHPDPGLLQKTLEGAPRSPDSRT
;
A
#
# COMPACT_ATOMS: atom_id res chain seq x y z
N MET A 1 -35.67 41.26 6.40
CA MET A 1 -34.95 40.06 6.93
C MET A 1 -34.87 39.04 5.82
N GLY A 2 -33.67 38.66 5.38
CA GLY A 2 -33.49 37.73 4.25
C GLY A 2 -32.02 37.39 4.05
N ASN A 3 -31.51 36.48 4.87
CA ASN A 3 -30.13 36.00 4.79
C ASN A 3 -29.99 34.98 3.65
N LYS A 4 -29.49 35.44 2.49
CA LYS A 4 -29.06 34.55 1.41
C LYS A 4 -27.58 34.20 1.60
N LYS A 5 -27.32 33.06 2.27
CA LYS A 5 -26.01 32.36 2.25
C LYS A 5 -25.75 31.86 0.83
N LYS A 6 -24.63 32.28 0.23
CA LYS A 6 -24.12 31.69 -1.02
C LYS A 6 -23.18 30.50 -0.69
N PRO A 7 -23.21 29.42 -1.49
CA PRO A 7 -22.37 28.25 -1.28
C PRO A 7 -20.92 28.50 -1.71
N ASN A 8 -20.01 27.85 -0.99
CA ASN A 8 -18.57 27.92 -1.17
C ASN A 8 -18.16 27.01 -2.34
N ALA A 9 -17.45 27.56 -3.33
CA ALA A 9 -16.92 26.80 -4.46
C ALA A 9 -15.75 25.93 -3.97
N ALA A 10 -15.94 24.61 -4.05
CA ALA A 10 -14.90 23.63 -3.79
C ALA A 10 -13.78 23.79 -4.85
N GLN A 11 -12.54 23.91 -4.38
CA GLN A 11 -11.36 23.77 -5.21
C GLN A 11 -11.12 22.28 -5.41
N GLU A 12 -11.28 21.81 -6.65
CA GLU A 12 -10.91 20.46 -7.06
C GLU A 12 -9.38 20.36 -7.15
N THR A 13 -8.79 19.58 -6.25
CA THR A 13 -7.41 19.10 -6.33
C THR A 13 -7.30 17.96 -7.35
N PRO A 14 -6.38 18.00 -8.33
CA PRO A 14 -6.13 16.88 -9.23
C PRO A 14 -5.15 15.91 -8.54
N GLY A 15 -5.64 14.80 -8.00
CA GLY A 15 -4.75 13.86 -7.32
C GLY A 15 -5.37 12.60 -6.74
N GLN A 16 -6.27 11.91 -7.44
CA GLN A 16 -6.64 10.53 -7.09
C GLN A 16 -6.94 9.70 -8.34
N THR A 17 -5.90 9.15 -8.96
CA THR A 17 -6.02 8.05 -9.93
C THR A 17 -5.06 6.93 -9.57
N SER A 18 -5.33 6.21 -8.48
CA SER A 18 -4.61 4.96 -8.18
C SER A 18 -5.40 3.91 -7.38
N SER A 19 -6.65 4.16 -6.99
CA SER A 19 -7.43 3.19 -6.19
C SER A 19 -8.08 2.04 -6.98
N LYS A 20 -8.03 2.05 -8.32
CA LYS A 20 -8.69 1.01 -9.14
C LYS A 20 -7.93 -0.34 -9.23
N LYS A 21 -6.69 -0.44 -8.74
CA LYS A 21 -5.94 -1.72 -8.76
C LYS A 21 -6.03 -2.55 -7.48
N ALA A 22 -6.52 -1.98 -6.38
CA ALA A 22 -6.68 -2.72 -5.12
C ALA A 22 -7.88 -3.69 -5.14
N GLY A 23 -8.92 -3.40 -5.92
CA GLY A 23 -10.09 -4.29 -6.07
C GLY A 23 -9.86 -5.52 -6.93
N ASP A 24 -8.80 -5.53 -7.74
CA ASP A 24 -8.54 -6.62 -8.71
C ASP A 24 -7.78 -7.79 -8.06
N LEU A 25 -6.88 -7.48 -7.12
CA LEU A 25 -6.21 -8.50 -6.30
C LEU A 25 -7.19 -9.17 -5.34
N ASP A 26 -8.10 -8.41 -4.73
CA ASP A 26 -9.10 -8.95 -3.80
C ASP A 26 -10.13 -9.85 -4.52
N ARG A 27 -10.43 -9.57 -5.80
CA ARG A 27 -11.19 -10.47 -6.68
C ARG A 27 -10.42 -11.75 -7.01
N TYR A 28 -9.14 -11.64 -7.33
CA TYR A 28 -8.30 -12.80 -7.66
C TYR A 28 -8.18 -13.79 -6.49
N PHE A 29 -8.06 -13.29 -5.24
CA PHE A 29 -8.04 -14.16 -4.06
C PHE A 29 -9.41 -14.77 -3.73
N LYS A 30 -10.52 -14.03 -3.91
CA LYS A 30 -11.87 -14.55 -3.68
C LYS A 30 -12.27 -15.64 -4.69
N ASP A 31 -11.93 -15.47 -5.97
CA ASP A 31 -12.22 -16.49 -6.98
C ASP A 31 -11.35 -17.76 -6.77
N LYS A 32 -10.10 -17.62 -6.32
CA LYS A 32 -9.24 -18.77 -6.05
C LYS A 32 -9.65 -19.56 -4.80
N VAL A 33 -10.17 -18.88 -3.76
CA VAL A 33 -10.74 -19.54 -2.57
C VAL A 33 -12.06 -20.26 -2.91
N ARG A 34 -12.85 -19.73 -3.85
CA ARG A 34 -14.09 -20.38 -4.30
C ARG A 34 -13.83 -21.65 -5.13
N VAL A 35 -12.80 -21.64 -5.98
CA VAL A 35 -12.40 -22.83 -6.75
C VAL A 35 -11.89 -23.97 -5.84
N LEU A 36 -11.27 -23.64 -4.70
CA LEU A 36 -10.85 -24.64 -3.70
C LEU A 36 -12.00 -25.11 -2.80
N ALA A 37 -12.97 -24.25 -2.48
CA ALA A 37 -14.15 -24.63 -1.71
C ALA A 37 -15.16 -25.49 -2.51
N GLU A 38 -15.19 -25.34 -3.84
CA GLU A 38 -16.04 -26.18 -4.72
C GLU A 38 -15.36 -27.52 -5.10
N THR A 39 -14.08 -27.72 -4.74
CA THR A 39 -13.40 -29.03 -4.88
C THR A 39 -13.38 -29.87 -3.61
N GLU A 40 -13.86 -29.35 -2.47
CA GLU A 40 -14.03 -30.09 -1.21
C GLU A 40 -15.50 -30.35 -0.81
N ALA A 41 -16.46 -30.07 -1.69
CA ALA A 41 -17.83 -30.58 -1.60
C ALA A 41 -18.01 -31.90 -2.37
N GLY A 42 -16.93 -32.67 -2.52
CA GLY A 42 -17.00 -34.06 -2.95
C GLY A 42 -17.74 -34.85 -1.88
N GLU A 43 -18.95 -35.26 -2.20
CA GLU A 43 -19.71 -36.26 -1.45
C GLU A 43 -18.77 -37.38 -0.96
N PRO A 44 -18.94 -37.86 0.29
CA PRO A 44 -18.24 -39.05 0.71
C PRO A 44 -18.57 -40.16 -0.30
N PRO A 45 -17.57 -40.93 -0.80
CA PRO A 45 -17.87 -42.07 -1.66
C PRO A 45 -18.81 -42.98 -0.89
N SER A 46 -20.07 -43.00 -1.34
CA SER A 46 -21.07 -43.93 -0.85
C SER A 46 -20.49 -45.32 -1.07
N SER A 47 -20.09 -45.96 0.03
CA SER A 47 -19.66 -47.36 0.03
C SER A 47 -20.65 -48.16 -0.81
N PRO A 48 -20.20 -48.89 -1.84
CA PRO A 48 -21.03 -49.92 -2.42
C PRO A 48 -21.30 -50.93 -1.29
N ARG A 49 -22.50 -50.85 -0.72
CA ARG A 49 -23.05 -51.83 0.20
C ARG A 49 -23.13 -53.13 -0.60
N ALA A 50 -22.05 -53.92 -0.51
CA ALA A 50 -22.00 -55.26 -1.05
C ALA A 50 -23.15 -56.04 -0.41
N SER A 51 -24.16 -56.33 -1.21
CA SER A 51 -25.19 -57.31 -0.90
C SER A 51 -24.49 -58.61 -0.50
N PRO A 52 -24.89 -59.27 0.60
CA PRO A 52 -24.39 -60.60 0.88
C PRO A 52 -24.78 -61.52 -0.29
N PRO A 53 -23.84 -62.30 -0.86
CA PRO A 53 -24.21 -63.33 -1.82
C PRO A 53 -25.14 -64.32 -1.11
N ASN A 54 -26.31 -64.53 -1.70
CA ASN A 54 -27.23 -65.59 -1.31
C ASN A 54 -26.48 -66.92 -1.29
N SER A 55 -26.29 -67.47 -0.08
CA SER A 55 -25.88 -68.85 0.11
C SER A 55 -26.98 -69.78 -0.42
N PRO A 56 -26.75 -70.62 -1.45
CA PRO A 56 -27.61 -71.75 -1.70
C PRO A 56 -27.45 -72.74 -0.54
N ALA A 57 -28.57 -73.01 0.11
CA ALA A 57 -28.68 -73.99 1.17
C ALA A 57 -28.29 -75.39 0.67
N SER A 58 -27.47 -76.05 1.48
CA SER A 58 -27.42 -77.49 1.74
C SER A 58 -27.46 -78.42 0.53
N SER A 59 -26.27 -78.69 -0.01
CA SER A 59 -25.98 -79.96 -0.68
C SER A 59 -25.39 -80.94 0.33
N GLU A 60 -26.04 -82.09 0.44
CA GLU A 60 -25.72 -83.19 1.35
C GLU A 60 -24.24 -83.62 1.25
N ILE A 61 -23.56 -83.63 2.40
CA ILE A 61 -22.17 -84.07 2.53
C ILE A 61 -22.16 -85.59 2.40
N SER A 62 -21.93 -86.05 1.17
CA SER A 62 -21.42 -87.38 0.88
C SER A 62 -19.96 -87.46 1.37
N THR A 63 -19.72 -88.23 2.43
CA THR A 63 -18.52 -88.27 3.28
C THR A 63 -17.24 -88.84 2.63
N SER A 64 -17.18 -88.99 1.31
CA SER A 64 -15.99 -89.49 0.61
C SER A 64 -15.26 -88.45 -0.26
N LYS A 65 -15.88 -87.30 -0.59
CA LYS A 65 -15.26 -86.23 -1.42
C LYS A 65 -14.72 -85.02 -0.63
N GLY A 66 -15.09 -84.87 0.64
CA GLY A 66 -14.66 -83.74 1.49
C GLY A 66 -13.16 -83.69 1.78
N ASN A 67 -12.47 -84.83 1.77
CA ASN A 67 -11.03 -84.90 2.01
C ASN A 67 -10.19 -84.33 0.85
N ILE A 68 -10.69 -84.39 -0.38
CA ILE A 68 -10.00 -83.87 -1.58
C ILE A 68 -10.07 -82.35 -1.61
N LEU A 69 -11.25 -81.77 -1.33
CA LEU A 69 -11.47 -80.32 -1.22
C LEU A 69 -10.60 -79.67 -0.13
N LEU A 70 -10.36 -80.38 0.97
CA LEU A 70 -9.57 -79.88 2.10
C LEU A 70 -8.06 -79.89 1.80
N GLN A 71 -7.57 -80.91 1.09
CA GLN A 71 -6.19 -80.94 0.61
C GLN A 71 -5.91 -79.88 -0.45
N GLU A 72 -6.84 -79.67 -1.39
CA GLU A 72 -6.74 -78.63 -2.40
C GLU A 72 -6.76 -77.22 -1.75
N LEU A 73 -7.59 -77.02 -0.74
CA LEU A 73 -7.61 -75.77 0.03
C LEU A 73 -6.28 -75.53 0.78
N ILE A 74 -5.68 -76.58 1.36
CA ILE A 74 -4.38 -76.50 2.04
C ILE A 74 -3.25 -76.21 1.04
N GLN A 75 -3.28 -76.80 -0.15
CA GLN A 75 -2.29 -76.55 -1.20
C GLN A 75 -2.40 -75.13 -1.78
N ASN A 76 -3.58 -74.51 -1.70
CA ASN A 76 -3.81 -73.12 -2.13
C ASN A 76 -3.50 -72.07 -1.06
N LEU A 77 -3.13 -72.49 0.16
CA LEU A 77 -2.69 -71.54 1.17
C LEU A 77 -1.34 -70.95 0.77
N PRO A 78 -1.14 -69.62 0.94
CA PRO A 78 0.15 -69.01 0.69
C PRO A 78 1.21 -69.70 1.55
N SER A 79 2.32 -70.04 0.92
CA SER A 79 3.44 -70.63 1.63
C SER A 79 4.00 -69.60 2.63
N LYS A 80 4.74 -70.09 3.63
CA LYS A 80 5.47 -69.22 4.55
C LYS A 80 6.42 -68.26 3.81
N GLU A 81 6.96 -68.71 2.67
CA GLU A 81 7.83 -67.91 1.81
C GLU A 81 7.06 -66.78 1.11
N ASP A 82 5.84 -67.05 0.65
CA ASP A 82 4.98 -66.02 0.05
C ASP A 82 4.66 -64.90 1.04
N ILE A 83 4.31 -65.27 2.28
CA ILE A 83 4.03 -64.31 3.36
C ILE A 83 5.29 -63.49 3.68
N ALA A 84 6.46 -64.15 3.80
CA ALA A 84 7.72 -63.46 4.06
C ALA A 84 8.09 -62.50 2.92
N SER A 85 7.89 -62.90 1.66
CA SER A 85 8.13 -62.05 0.50
C SER A 85 7.20 -60.84 0.45
N MET A 86 5.93 -61.02 0.84
CA MET A 86 4.94 -59.96 0.92
C MET A 86 5.30 -58.95 2.00
N LEU A 87 5.71 -59.43 3.18
CA LEU A 87 6.18 -58.57 4.27
C LEU A 87 7.43 -57.80 3.86
N ALA A 88 8.42 -58.44 3.23
CA ALA A 88 9.62 -57.76 2.76
C ALA A 88 9.31 -56.68 1.71
N ARG A 89 8.37 -56.93 0.79
CA ARG A 89 7.91 -55.93 -0.19
C ARG A 89 7.18 -54.77 0.49
N LEU A 90 6.37 -55.06 1.50
CA LEU A 90 5.64 -54.05 2.26
C LEU A 90 6.62 -53.17 3.05
N GLU A 91 7.60 -53.77 3.71
CA GLU A 91 8.67 -53.06 4.41
C GLU A 91 9.47 -52.17 3.47
N ALA A 92 9.88 -52.69 2.30
CA ALA A 92 10.60 -51.92 1.29
C ALA A 92 9.77 -50.73 0.79
N SER A 93 8.48 -50.94 0.48
CA SER A 93 7.58 -49.87 0.05
C SER A 93 7.36 -48.82 1.15
N MET A 94 7.27 -49.25 2.41
CA MET A 94 7.16 -48.32 3.55
C MET A 94 8.44 -47.50 3.72
N GLN A 95 9.62 -48.12 3.62
CA GLN A 95 10.91 -47.42 3.70
C GLN A 95 11.07 -46.39 2.56
N GLU A 96 10.69 -46.76 1.34
CA GLU A 96 10.69 -45.85 0.19
C GLU A 96 9.78 -44.64 0.45
N LYS A 97 8.53 -44.87 0.86
CA LYS A 97 7.58 -43.78 1.16
C LYS A 97 8.06 -42.89 2.30
N LEU A 98 8.61 -43.46 3.37
CA LEU A 98 9.19 -42.70 4.47
C LEU A 98 10.36 -41.83 4.01
N SER A 99 11.21 -42.35 3.12
CA SER A 99 12.32 -41.58 2.55
C SER A 99 11.81 -40.43 1.67
N SER A 100 10.76 -40.65 0.87
CA SER A 100 10.12 -39.63 0.04
C SER A 100 9.54 -38.51 0.91
N ILE A 101 8.77 -38.86 1.94
CA ILE A 101 8.17 -37.89 2.88
C ILE A 101 9.27 -37.08 3.58
N THR A 102 10.35 -37.75 4.02
CA THR A 102 11.48 -37.06 4.67
C THR A 102 12.12 -36.04 3.73
N ASN A 103 12.29 -36.39 2.45
CA ASN A 103 12.81 -35.49 1.44
C ASN A 103 11.88 -34.30 1.16
N GLU A 104 10.57 -34.54 1.07
CA GLU A 104 9.58 -33.49 0.88
C GLU A 104 9.53 -32.53 2.06
N VAL A 105 9.53 -33.04 3.30
CA VAL A 105 9.60 -32.22 4.52
C VAL A 105 10.86 -31.36 4.51
N ARG A 106 12.01 -31.92 4.12
CA ARG A 106 13.25 -31.15 3.98
C ARG A 106 13.12 -30.04 2.93
N GLN A 107 12.55 -30.33 1.77
CA GLN A 107 12.35 -29.33 0.71
C GLN A 107 11.38 -28.23 1.13
N ILE A 108 10.31 -28.58 1.84
CA ILE A 108 9.39 -27.60 2.44
C ILE A 108 10.14 -26.72 3.43
N GLY A 109 10.98 -27.30 4.29
CA GLY A 109 11.82 -26.54 5.22
C GLY A 109 12.72 -25.51 4.54
N LEU A 110 13.37 -25.89 3.43
CA LEU A 110 14.19 -24.96 2.64
C LEU A 110 13.35 -23.82 2.04
N ARG A 111 12.22 -24.16 1.41
CA ARG A 111 11.32 -23.16 0.80
C ARG A 111 10.74 -22.19 1.84
N VAL A 112 10.43 -22.68 3.04
CA VAL A 112 9.98 -21.82 4.14
C VAL A 112 11.10 -20.87 4.57
N GLY A 113 12.33 -21.37 4.72
CA GLY A 113 13.48 -20.53 5.04
C GLY A 113 13.73 -19.42 4.00
N ASP A 114 13.61 -19.75 2.71
CA ASP A 114 13.74 -18.75 1.63
C ASP A 114 12.63 -17.68 1.72
N LEU A 115 11.38 -18.11 1.95
CA LEU A 115 10.24 -17.19 2.10
C LEU A 115 10.35 -16.29 3.34
N GLU A 116 10.88 -16.81 4.44
CA GLU A 116 11.16 -16.02 5.65
C GLU A 116 12.25 -14.98 5.37
N GLY A 117 13.33 -15.35 4.68
CA GLY A 117 14.36 -14.40 4.27
C GLY A 117 13.84 -13.31 3.35
N ASP A 118 13.02 -13.66 2.36
CA ASP A 118 12.37 -12.70 1.46
C ASP A 118 11.43 -11.76 2.22
N ARG A 119 10.66 -12.28 3.18
CA ARG A 119 9.79 -11.49 4.05
C ARG A 119 10.59 -10.43 4.83
N ASP A 120 11.68 -10.84 5.45
CA ASP A 120 12.52 -9.93 6.24
C ASP A 120 13.13 -8.82 5.36
N ASN A 121 13.59 -9.17 4.16
CA ASN A 121 14.08 -8.21 3.18
C ASN A 121 13.01 -7.20 2.75
N ILE A 122 11.79 -7.68 2.47
CA ILE A 122 10.65 -6.82 2.12
C ILE A 122 10.32 -5.88 3.29
N GLN A 123 10.31 -6.39 4.53
CA GLN A 123 10.02 -5.59 5.72
C GLN A 123 11.05 -4.47 5.92
N LEU A 124 12.34 -4.76 5.75
CA LEU A 124 13.40 -3.75 5.78
C LEU A 124 13.22 -2.67 4.69
N ARG A 125 12.82 -3.09 3.50
CA ARG A 125 12.56 -2.15 2.39
C ARG A 125 11.37 -1.24 2.67
N ILE A 126 10.30 -1.76 3.26
CA ILE A 126 9.14 -0.97 3.69
C ILE A 126 9.57 0.09 4.70
N GLN A 127 10.30 -0.30 5.74
CA GLN A 127 10.79 0.65 6.76
C GLN A 127 11.67 1.76 6.16
N ASN A 128 12.53 1.43 5.19
CA ASN A 128 13.35 2.43 4.51
C ASN A 128 12.48 3.42 3.70
N LEU A 129 11.47 2.91 3.01
CA LEU A 129 10.55 3.75 2.23
C LEU A 129 9.72 4.67 3.13
N GLU A 130 9.24 4.17 4.27
CA GLU A 130 8.53 4.97 5.27
C GLU A 130 9.41 6.10 5.81
N GLN A 131 10.66 5.81 6.21
CA GLN A 131 11.61 6.83 6.66
C GLN A 131 11.88 7.90 5.58
N ARG A 132 11.98 7.49 4.32
CA ARG A 132 12.17 8.42 3.19
C ARG A 132 10.94 9.29 2.96
N GLN A 133 9.75 8.72 3.10
CA GLN A 133 8.49 9.44 2.99
C GLN A 133 8.39 10.52 4.08
N ASP A 134 8.63 10.15 5.34
CA ASP A 134 8.62 11.11 6.46
C ASP A 134 9.62 12.25 6.25
N ALA A 135 10.82 11.94 5.74
CA ALA A 135 11.82 12.96 5.43
C ALA A 135 11.38 13.88 4.27
N GLN A 136 10.64 13.38 3.28
CA GLN A 136 10.08 14.19 2.21
C GLN A 136 8.93 15.07 2.70
N ASP A 137 8.05 14.53 3.53
CA ASP A 137 6.95 15.28 4.14
C ASP A 137 7.48 16.45 4.99
N GLY A 138 8.55 16.21 5.76
CA GLY A 138 9.26 17.26 6.49
C GLY A 138 9.78 18.38 5.57
N LYS A 139 10.35 18.03 4.41
CA LYS A 139 10.83 19.02 3.41
C LYS A 139 9.67 19.80 2.79
N ILE A 140 8.55 19.14 2.49
CA ILE A 140 7.36 19.79 1.94
C ILE A 140 6.84 20.83 2.94
N VAL A 141 6.71 20.46 4.21
CA VAL A 141 6.29 21.40 5.28
C VAL A 141 7.24 22.59 5.38
N GLN A 142 8.55 22.36 5.29
CA GLN A 142 9.54 23.44 5.32
C GLN A 142 9.39 24.39 4.13
N ILE A 143 9.20 23.86 2.92
CA ILE A 143 8.99 24.66 1.71
C ILE A 143 7.70 25.49 1.85
N ILE A 144 6.60 24.88 2.31
CA ILE A 144 5.33 25.59 2.53
C ILE A 144 5.54 26.78 3.47
N ARG A 145 6.16 26.56 4.64
CA ARG A 145 6.46 27.63 5.60
C ARG A 145 7.33 28.73 5.00
N HIS A 146 8.34 28.37 4.22
CA HIS A 146 9.21 29.34 3.55
C HIS A 146 8.43 30.16 2.51
N THR A 147 7.57 29.53 1.72
CA THR A 147 6.73 30.23 0.74
C THR A 147 5.73 31.17 1.41
N GLU A 148 5.12 30.76 2.53
CA GLU A 148 4.24 31.61 3.33
C GLU A 148 4.97 32.82 3.89
N ASP A 149 6.20 32.65 4.39
CA ASP A 149 7.03 33.75 4.86
C ASP A 149 7.39 34.74 3.73
N LEU A 150 7.79 34.22 2.55
CA LEU A 150 8.06 35.07 1.38
C LEU A 150 6.81 35.84 0.92
N ASP A 151 5.65 35.19 0.90
CA ASP A 151 4.38 35.82 0.57
C ASP A 151 4.01 36.92 1.58
N ASN A 152 4.20 36.64 2.87
CA ASN A 152 3.96 37.61 3.94
C ASN A 152 4.91 38.81 3.84
N ARG A 153 6.20 38.59 3.60
CA ARG A 153 7.18 39.66 3.35
C ARG A 153 6.82 40.46 2.11
N GLY A 154 6.41 39.79 1.03
CA GLY A 154 5.96 40.43 -0.20
C GLY A 154 4.69 41.28 -0.02
N ARG A 155 3.75 40.86 0.84
CA ARG A 155 2.54 41.62 1.18
C ARG A 155 2.82 42.80 2.10
N ARG A 156 3.74 42.66 3.06
CA ARG A 156 4.13 43.74 3.99
C ARG A 156 4.64 44.98 3.24
N ASN A 157 5.28 44.80 2.08
CA ASN A 157 5.76 45.90 1.24
C ASN A 157 4.70 46.47 0.28
N ASN A 158 3.48 45.92 0.25
CA ASN A 158 2.41 46.37 -0.63
C ASN A 158 1.37 47.17 0.15
N LEU A 159 1.27 48.46 -0.14
CA LEU A 159 0.18 49.29 0.33
C LEU A 159 -1.03 49.10 -0.59
N HIS A 160 -2.14 48.67 -0.01
CA HIS A 160 -3.43 48.52 -0.71
C HIS A 160 -4.26 49.77 -0.45
N LEU A 161 -4.40 50.62 -1.47
CA LEU A 161 -5.24 51.81 -1.39
C LEU A 161 -6.63 51.46 -1.91
N ARG A 162 -7.63 51.50 -1.03
CA ARG A 162 -9.06 51.26 -1.34
C ARG A 162 -9.85 52.55 -1.30
N GLY A 163 -10.93 52.62 -2.09
CA GLY A 163 -11.86 53.75 -2.09
C GLY A 163 -11.32 55.03 -2.73
N ILE A 164 -10.29 54.93 -3.59
CA ILE A 164 -9.86 56.06 -4.39
C ILE A 164 -10.72 56.10 -5.66
N PRO A 165 -11.51 57.16 -5.90
CA PRO A 165 -12.37 57.25 -7.07
C PRO A 165 -11.56 57.17 -8.37
N GLU A 166 -12.04 56.42 -9.36
CA GLU A 166 -11.26 56.09 -10.56
C GLU A 166 -10.80 57.32 -11.35
N HIS A 167 -11.55 58.43 -11.28
CA HIS A 167 -11.27 59.69 -11.98
C HIS A 167 -10.19 60.55 -11.31
N HIS A 168 -9.85 60.31 -10.04
CA HIS A 168 -8.82 61.06 -9.32
C HIS A 168 -7.43 60.40 -9.36
N ILE A 169 -7.30 59.18 -9.89
CA ILE A 169 -6.04 58.45 -9.94
C ILE A 169 -5.27 58.82 -11.22
N THR A 170 -4.62 59.97 -11.22
CA THR A 170 -3.44 60.20 -12.07
C THR A 170 -2.21 59.80 -11.25
N VAL A 171 -1.54 58.70 -11.66
CA VAL A 171 -0.35 58.13 -11.01
C VAL A 171 0.71 59.18 -10.57
N PRO A 172 0.95 60.28 -11.31
CA PRO A 172 1.89 61.33 -10.89
C PRO A 172 1.48 62.07 -9.61
N ARG A 173 0.17 62.28 -9.37
CA ARG A 173 -0.32 63.09 -8.23
C ARG A 173 -0.17 62.37 -6.89
N LEU A 174 -0.28 61.04 -6.88
CA LEU A 174 -0.08 60.24 -5.66
C LEU A 174 1.38 60.29 -5.17
N ARG A 175 2.35 60.58 -6.03
CA ARG A 175 3.78 60.71 -5.65
C ARG A 175 4.10 62.04 -4.96
N ALA A 176 3.29 63.08 -5.15
CA ALA A 176 3.56 64.43 -4.65
C ALA A 176 3.53 64.54 -3.11
N GLY A 177 2.88 63.60 -2.41
CA GLY A 177 2.83 63.54 -0.95
C GLY A 177 3.93 62.67 -0.30
N PHE A 178 4.76 62.00 -1.09
CA PHE A 178 5.82 61.11 -0.58
C PHE A 178 7.19 61.75 -0.77
N ASN A 179 8.13 61.39 0.11
CA ASN A 179 9.51 61.87 0.04
C ASN A 179 10.12 61.51 -1.33
N PRO A 180 10.69 62.47 -2.09
CA PRO A 180 11.23 62.22 -3.43
C PRO A 180 12.40 61.22 -3.44
N LYS A 181 13.00 60.93 -2.28
CA LYS A 181 14.06 59.91 -2.13
C LYS A 181 13.49 58.48 -2.14
N THR A 182 12.21 58.30 -1.92
CA THR A 182 11.58 56.97 -1.88
C THR A 182 11.31 56.48 -3.29
N GLN A 183 12.08 55.49 -3.76
CA GLN A 183 11.78 54.82 -5.03
C GLN A 183 10.54 53.94 -4.89
N MET A 184 9.53 54.24 -5.70
CA MET A 184 8.27 53.50 -5.77
C MET A 184 8.13 52.88 -7.15
N ASP A 185 7.79 51.60 -7.22
CA ASP A 185 7.49 50.93 -8.47
C ASP A 185 6.25 51.54 -9.14
N SER A 186 6.16 51.34 -10.45
CA SER A 186 4.97 51.72 -11.22
C SER A 186 3.74 50.97 -10.66
N PRO A 187 2.68 51.68 -10.22
CA PRO A 187 1.51 51.03 -9.67
C PRO A 187 0.83 50.17 -10.74
N SER A 188 0.61 48.90 -10.42
CA SER A 188 -0.06 47.95 -11.31
C SER A 188 -1.50 47.73 -10.82
N ARG A 189 -2.46 47.85 -11.73
CA ARG A 189 -3.88 47.57 -11.44
C ARG A 189 -4.14 46.08 -11.63
N ARG A 190 -4.53 45.36 -10.57
CA ARG A 190 -4.96 43.96 -10.71
C ARG A 190 -6.34 43.92 -11.38
N ARG A 191 -6.46 43.16 -12.48
CA ARG A 191 -7.76 42.86 -13.10
C ARG A 191 -8.51 41.87 -12.20
N ARG A 192 -9.52 42.34 -11.46
CA ARG A 192 -10.60 41.46 -10.98
C ARG A 192 -11.62 41.34 -12.10
N GLY A 193 -12.08 40.13 -12.40
CA GLY A 193 -13.25 39.92 -13.25
C GLY A 193 -14.49 40.39 -12.51
N GLY A 194 -15.06 41.54 -12.90
CA GLY A 194 -16.31 42.08 -12.35
C GLY A 194 -16.34 43.62 -12.27
N HIS A 195 -17.55 44.20 -12.20
CA HIS A 195 -17.84 45.64 -12.10
C HIS A 195 -17.55 46.28 -10.72
N GLN A 196 -16.69 45.68 -9.89
CA GLN A 196 -16.26 46.31 -8.63
C GLN A 196 -15.03 47.19 -8.85
N GLU A 197 -14.96 48.29 -8.11
CA GLU A 197 -13.81 49.20 -8.08
C GLU A 197 -12.50 48.42 -7.88
N ARG A 198 -11.47 48.81 -8.63
CA ARG A 198 -10.19 48.07 -8.68
C ARG A 198 -9.27 48.50 -7.54
N ASP A 199 -8.77 47.53 -6.77
CA ASP A 199 -7.71 47.77 -5.78
C ASP A 199 -6.41 48.24 -6.49
N SER A 200 -5.85 49.35 -6.01
CA SER A 200 -4.55 49.86 -6.47
C SER A 200 -3.44 49.33 -5.55
N LEU A 201 -2.44 48.64 -6.13
CA LEU A 201 -1.32 48.08 -5.39
C LEU A 201 -0.07 48.94 -5.59
N LEU A 202 0.44 49.49 -4.50
CA LEU A 202 1.64 50.32 -4.49
C LEU A 202 2.75 49.58 -3.74
N ARG A 203 3.84 49.22 -4.44
CA ARG A 203 4.99 48.53 -3.84
C ARG A 203 6.02 49.54 -3.37
N HIS A 204 6.44 49.41 -2.12
CA HIS A 204 7.55 50.18 -1.56
C HIS A 204 8.82 49.32 -1.61
N HIS A 205 9.87 49.81 -2.28
CA HIS A 205 11.19 49.19 -2.20
C HIS A 205 11.98 49.83 -1.05
N PRO A 206 12.54 49.04 -0.11
CA PRO A 206 13.50 49.59 0.83
C PRO A 206 14.73 50.08 0.06
N ASP A 207 15.19 51.28 0.36
CA ASP A 207 16.34 51.91 -0.29
C ASP A 207 17.60 51.06 -0.03
N PRO A 208 18.24 50.48 -1.06
CA PRO A 208 19.37 49.55 -0.88
C PRO A 208 20.56 50.21 -0.16
N GLY A 209 20.69 51.54 -0.21
CA GLY A 209 21.76 52.29 0.46
C GLY A 209 21.65 52.36 1.99
N LEU A 210 20.46 52.10 2.57
CA LEU A 210 20.26 52.11 4.02
C LEU A 210 20.63 50.78 4.69
N LEU A 211 20.63 49.66 3.96
CA LEU A 211 20.96 48.34 4.49
C LEU A 211 22.48 48.11 4.65
N GLN A 212 23.32 48.84 3.90
CA GLN A 212 24.78 48.72 4.05
C GLN A 212 25.29 49.38 5.34
N LYS A 213 24.64 50.44 5.83
CA LYS A 213 25.11 51.19 7.02
C LYS A 213 24.84 50.50 8.35
N THR A 214 23.90 49.55 8.41
CA THR A 214 23.58 48.81 9.65
C THR A 214 24.42 47.55 9.85
N LEU A 215 25.09 47.05 8.80
CA LEU A 215 25.96 45.86 8.90
C LEU A 215 27.41 46.17 9.33
N GLU A 216 27.88 47.40 9.17
CA GLU A 216 29.24 47.78 9.59
C GLU A 216 29.36 48.14 11.09
N GLY A 217 28.25 48.29 11.81
CA GLY A 217 28.24 48.77 13.20
C GLY A 217 27.92 47.73 14.28
N ALA A 218 27.69 46.46 13.93
CA ALA A 218 27.37 45.44 14.94
C ALA A 218 28.65 44.99 15.67
N PRO A 219 28.78 45.20 17.00
CA PRO A 219 29.93 44.74 17.75
C PRO A 219 30.00 43.21 17.66
N ARG A 220 31.12 42.69 17.15
CA ARG A 220 31.39 41.25 17.12
C ARG A 220 31.39 40.74 18.56
N SER A 221 30.41 39.91 18.91
CA SER A 221 30.36 39.26 20.21
C SER A 221 31.63 38.42 20.38
N PRO A 222 32.36 38.54 21.50
CA PRO A 222 33.55 37.74 21.73
C PRO A 222 33.17 36.26 21.85
N ASP A 223 33.90 35.43 21.12
CA ASP A 223 33.78 33.98 21.07
C ASP A 223 33.84 33.36 22.47
N SER A 224 32.74 32.74 22.91
CA SER A 224 32.74 31.83 24.05
C SER A 224 33.22 30.44 23.58
N ARG A 225 34.54 30.25 23.55
CA ARG A 225 35.16 28.92 23.51
C ARG A 225 35.37 28.42 24.94
N THR A 226 34.60 27.42 25.34
CA THR A 226 34.94 26.42 26.37
C THR A 226 34.28 25.12 25.99
#